data_AF-A0A957YZD0-F1
#
_entry.id   AF-A0A957YZD0-F1
#
_cell.length_a   1.000
_cell.length_b   1.000
_cell.length_c   1.000
_cell.angle_alpha   90.00
_cell.angle_beta   90.00
_cell.angle_gamma   90.00
#
_symmetry.space_group_name_H-M   'P 1'
#
loop_
_entity.id
_entity.type
_entity.pdbx_description
1 polymer ?
#
loop_
_entity_poly.entity_id
_entity_poly.type
_entity_poly.pdbx_seq_one_letter_code
_entity_poly.pdbx_strand_id
1 'polypeptide(L)'
;MVREWVANGTVPAWVGALLDQRPACFQVTETAERNRQLALTTYHTPTYVLGTATSSFNPQANVCMAHFTRPGAERPGVLYTRYITNDKWFGDAYHATDRTKTRNLPDEGDFFSVQQQNRALCIYGSQNFRHGSSAKAVLIWTVRAAIDGIWVGGQQVATLPCQVPPGQTIVVASGDAYMAVRPLQITALGKNTPIQLVERNGDLVLEMYNYQGPEKRFWELNWPGAFYQGKPIISYYLEIAERSDFADGAAFCDAVNSGTLVEHLDVPYTYPAAGERRYVVSYQREDQEIGIDIDLMQWQLKRRWTAAGDLGWPTLATDFVAALAYVP
;
A
#
# COMPACT_ATOMS: atom_id res chain seq x y z
N MET A 1 28.69 -7.18 2.35
CA MET A 1 28.18 -8.41 1.72
C MET A 1 28.45 -8.48 0.21
N VAL A 2 27.71 -7.82 -0.70
CA VAL A 2 27.94 -8.01 -2.15
C VAL A 2 29.32 -7.55 -2.62
N ARG A 3 29.85 -6.44 -2.09
CA ARG A 3 31.23 -5.99 -2.41
C ARG A 3 32.31 -6.96 -1.91
N GLU A 4 32.07 -7.65 -0.80
CA GLU A 4 32.99 -8.70 -0.31
C GLU A 4 32.94 -9.92 -1.23
N TRP A 5 31.75 -10.26 -1.76
CA TRP A 5 31.60 -11.31 -2.77
C TRP A 5 32.30 -10.98 -4.09
N VAL A 6 32.35 -9.70 -4.47
CA VAL A 6 33.16 -9.25 -5.60
C VAL A 6 34.65 -9.38 -5.26
N ALA A 7 35.07 -8.92 -4.07
CA ALA A 7 36.47 -8.92 -3.66
C ALA A 7 37.06 -10.33 -3.50
N ASN A 8 36.26 -11.31 -3.05
CA ASN A 8 36.70 -12.68 -2.87
C ASN A 8 36.42 -13.59 -4.09
N GLY A 9 35.90 -13.04 -5.19
CA GLY A 9 35.63 -13.78 -6.43
C GLY A 9 34.39 -14.68 -6.40
N THR A 10 33.54 -14.60 -5.38
CA THR A 10 32.26 -15.33 -5.31
C THR A 10 31.32 -14.91 -6.45
N VAL A 11 31.36 -13.64 -6.85
CA VAL A 11 30.64 -13.12 -8.02
C VAL A 11 31.63 -12.45 -9.00
N PRO A 12 31.30 -12.41 -10.30
CA PRO A 12 32.17 -11.78 -11.30
C PRO A 12 32.48 -10.30 -11.00
N ALA A 13 33.68 -9.86 -11.37
CA ALA A 13 34.14 -8.48 -11.13
C ALA A 13 33.23 -7.41 -11.76
N TRP A 14 32.56 -7.71 -12.86
CA TRP A 14 31.63 -6.77 -13.51
C TRP A 14 30.43 -6.41 -12.62
N VAL A 15 30.06 -7.25 -11.64
CA VAL A 15 29.04 -6.92 -10.63
C VAL A 15 29.49 -5.72 -9.80
N GLY A 16 30.79 -5.60 -9.50
CA GLY A 16 31.36 -4.43 -8.83
C GLY A 16 31.16 -3.15 -9.64
N ALA A 17 31.45 -3.21 -10.94
CA ALA A 17 31.24 -2.08 -11.85
C ALA A 17 29.77 -1.65 -11.93
N LEU A 18 28.82 -2.59 -11.91
CA LEU A 18 27.39 -2.28 -11.84
C LEU A 18 27.00 -1.60 -10.53
N LEU A 19 27.57 -2.03 -9.40
CA LEU A 19 27.32 -1.38 -8.10
C LEU A 19 27.83 0.05 -8.07
N ASP A 20 28.96 0.32 -8.74
CA ASP A 20 29.57 1.66 -8.81
C ASP A 20 28.84 2.59 -9.77
N GLN A 21 28.23 2.05 -10.83
CA GLN A 21 27.48 2.82 -11.84
C GLN A 21 26.00 2.96 -11.52
N ARG A 22 25.52 2.35 -10.42
CA ARG A 22 24.11 2.39 -10.06
C ARG A 22 23.68 3.84 -9.78
N PRO A 23 22.60 4.33 -10.41
CA PRO A 23 22.08 5.66 -10.10
C PRO A 23 21.67 5.75 -8.62
N ALA A 24 21.76 6.95 -8.05
CA ALA A 24 21.41 7.20 -6.66
C ALA A 24 19.94 6.83 -6.36
N CYS A 25 19.05 7.11 -7.32
CA CYS A 25 17.65 6.76 -7.27
C CYS A 25 17.25 5.99 -8.54
N PHE A 26 16.42 4.96 -8.40
CA PHE A 26 15.89 4.21 -9.55
C PHE A 26 14.62 3.44 -9.20
N GLN A 27 13.81 3.16 -10.22
CA GLN A 27 12.65 2.28 -10.11
C GLN A 27 12.91 0.99 -10.88
N VAL A 28 12.48 -0.13 -10.32
CA VAL A 28 12.37 -1.42 -11.00
C VAL A 28 10.90 -1.84 -10.99
N THR A 29 10.38 -2.24 -12.16
CA THR A 29 9.06 -2.86 -12.27
C THR A 29 9.17 -4.20 -12.99
N GLU A 30 8.68 -5.26 -12.35
CA GLU A 30 8.78 -6.63 -12.83
C GLU A 30 7.44 -7.37 -12.73
N THR A 31 7.03 -8.05 -13.80
CA THR A 31 5.87 -8.94 -13.80
C THR A 31 6.27 -10.25 -13.17
N ALA A 32 5.80 -10.47 -11.94
CA ALA A 32 6.00 -11.72 -11.21
C ALA A 32 5.11 -12.86 -11.76
N GLU A 33 3.88 -12.56 -12.20
CA GLU A 33 2.99 -13.55 -12.80
C GLU A 33 1.96 -12.89 -13.74
N ARG A 34 2.09 -13.13 -15.05
CA ARG A 34 1.19 -12.53 -16.07
C ARG A 34 -0.27 -12.96 -15.91
N ASN A 35 -0.52 -14.25 -15.67
CA ASN A 35 -1.88 -14.79 -15.61
C ASN A 35 -2.70 -14.24 -14.44
N ARG A 36 -2.02 -13.83 -13.36
CA ARG A 36 -2.63 -13.18 -12.20
C ARG A 36 -2.56 -11.66 -12.25
N GLN A 37 -2.01 -11.09 -13.33
CA GLN A 37 -1.81 -9.64 -13.41
C GLN A 37 -0.99 -9.13 -12.21
N LEU A 38 0.04 -9.88 -11.83
CA LEU A 38 0.90 -9.57 -10.70
C LEU A 38 2.22 -8.98 -11.21
N ALA A 39 2.45 -7.72 -10.90
CA ALA A 39 3.75 -7.06 -11.04
C ALA A 39 4.15 -6.39 -9.73
N LEU A 40 5.46 -6.29 -9.50
CA LEU A 40 6.09 -5.63 -8.37
C LEU A 40 6.76 -4.36 -8.88
N THR A 41 6.51 -3.23 -8.23
CA THR A 41 7.25 -1.99 -8.46
C THR A 41 8.00 -1.64 -7.20
N THR A 42 9.29 -1.34 -7.33
CA THR A 42 10.14 -0.88 -6.23
C THR A 42 10.90 0.35 -6.65
N TYR A 43 10.80 1.42 -5.86
CA TYR A 43 11.59 2.63 -6.01
C TYR A 43 12.62 2.70 -4.89
N HIS A 44 13.87 2.91 -5.27
CA HIS A 44 15.02 2.96 -4.38
C HIS A 44 15.61 4.37 -4.36
N THR A 45 15.98 4.83 -3.17
CA THR A 45 16.84 5.99 -2.92
C THR A 45 17.98 5.57 -1.97
N PRO A 46 18.93 6.46 -1.64
CA PRO A 46 19.95 6.16 -0.63
C PRO A 46 19.38 5.94 0.78
N THR A 47 18.22 6.55 1.10
CA THR A 47 17.67 6.56 2.47
C THR A 47 16.40 5.75 2.62
N TYR A 48 15.65 5.50 1.54
CA TYR A 48 14.45 4.67 1.60
C TYR A 48 14.22 3.83 0.35
N VAL A 49 13.34 2.85 0.51
CA VAL A 49 12.80 2.01 -0.55
C VAL A 49 11.30 1.94 -0.37
N LEU A 50 10.52 2.15 -1.44
CA LEU A 50 9.07 1.94 -1.48
C LEU A 50 8.75 0.85 -2.50
N GLY A 51 8.04 -0.20 -2.07
CA GLY A 51 7.60 -1.29 -2.92
C GLY A 51 6.11 -1.55 -2.84
N THR A 52 5.48 -1.78 -3.98
CA THR A 52 4.07 -2.21 -4.08
C THR A 52 3.92 -3.39 -5.03
N ALA A 53 2.95 -4.26 -4.70
CA ALA A 53 2.46 -5.28 -5.59
C ALA A 53 1.18 -4.80 -6.28
N THR A 54 1.06 -5.09 -7.57
CA THR A 54 -0.11 -4.71 -8.38
C THR A 54 -1.38 -5.33 -7.84
N SER A 55 -1.30 -6.54 -7.28
CA SER A 55 -2.43 -7.22 -6.63
C SER A 55 -1.98 -8.04 -5.42
N SER A 56 -2.93 -8.49 -4.59
CA SER A 56 -2.66 -9.50 -3.56
C SER A 56 -2.26 -10.85 -4.19
N PHE A 57 -1.49 -11.65 -3.46
CA PHE A 57 -1.06 -12.99 -3.89
C PHE A 57 -1.36 -14.07 -2.85
N ASN A 58 -0.89 -13.89 -1.62
CA ASN A 58 -1.20 -14.76 -0.49
C ASN A 58 -1.22 -13.96 0.83
N PRO A 59 -1.86 -14.47 1.90
CA PRO A 59 -1.98 -13.75 3.17
C PRO A 59 -0.67 -13.45 3.90
N GLN A 60 0.45 -14.07 3.51
CA GLN A 60 1.77 -13.79 4.09
C GLN A 60 2.57 -12.75 3.30
N ALA A 61 2.08 -12.33 2.13
CA ALA A 61 2.74 -11.36 1.27
C ALA A 61 2.60 -9.93 1.83
N ASN A 62 3.63 -9.11 1.62
CA ASN A 62 3.56 -7.67 1.84
C ASN A 62 3.22 -7.00 0.51
N VAL A 63 1.99 -6.50 0.37
CA VAL A 63 1.52 -5.87 -0.89
C VAL A 63 1.91 -4.40 -1.01
N CYS A 64 2.20 -3.72 0.09
CA CYS A 64 2.78 -2.38 0.14
C CYS A 64 3.72 -2.31 1.35
N MET A 65 4.97 -1.91 1.10
CA MET A 65 6.03 -1.89 2.11
C MET A 65 7.06 -0.82 1.78
N ALA A 66 7.62 -0.22 2.83
CA ALA A 66 8.80 0.60 2.71
C ALA A 66 9.83 0.27 3.79
N HIS A 67 11.10 0.42 3.42
CA HIS A 67 12.24 0.39 4.33
C HIS A 67 12.93 1.74 4.30
N PHE A 68 13.37 2.25 5.44
CA PHE A 68 14.03 3.55 5.52
C PHE A 68 15.11 3.59 6.59
N THR A 69 16.13 4.42 6.37
CA THR A 69 17.27 4.57 7.25
C THR A 69 16.88 5.35 8.51
N ARG A 70 17.43 4.89 9.64
CA ARG A 70 17.38 5.58 10.93
C ARG A 70 18.83 5.72 11.41
N PRO A 71 19.50 6.86 11.13
CA PRO A 71 20.89 7.04 11.52
C PRO A 71 21.11 6.76 13.01
N GLY A 72 22.10 5.91 13.32
CA GLY A 72 22.42 5.51 14.69
C GLY A 72 21.51 4.44 15.31
N ALA A 73 20.46 3.97 14.62
CA ALA A 73 19.64 2.85 15.09
C ALA A 73 20.24 1.50 14.69
N GLU A 74 20.03 0.47 15.52
CA GLU A 74 20.46 -0.91 15.24
C GLU A 74 19.79 -1.49 13.98
N ARG A 75 18.54 -1.06 13.70
CA ARG A 75 17.73 -1.59 12.61
C ARG A 75 17.07 -0.47 11.80
N PRO A 76 16.89 -0.66 10.49
CA PRO A 76 16.12 0.26 9.67
C PRO A 76 14.67 0.30 10.12
N GLY A 77 13.99 1.40 9.82
CA GLY A 77 12.55 1.47 9.98
C GLY A 77 11.82 0.72 8.87
N VAL A 78 10.64 0.21 9.19
CA VAL A 78 9.76 -0.49 8.25
C VAL A 78 8.36 0.09 8.36
N LEU A 79 7.76 0.37 7.20
CA LEU A 79 6.34 0.58 7.02
C LEU A 79 5.79 -0.60 6.22
N TYR A 80 4.68 -1.19 6.64
CA TYR A 80 3.96 -2.18 5.84
C TYR A 80 2.47 -2.13 6.09
N THR A 81 1.69 -2.71 5.18
CA THR A 81 0.23 -2.62 5.21
C THR A 81 -0.42 -3.99 5.35
N ARG A 82 -1.60 -4.02 5.98
CA ARG A 82 -2.44 -5.20 6.10
C ARG A 82 -3.90 -4.82 6.04
N TYR A 83 -4.74 -5.71 5.55
CA TYR A 83 -6.16 -5.71 5.88
C TYR A 83 -6.41 -6.70 7.02
N ILE A 84 -7.17 -6.28 8.03
CA ILE A 84 -7.39 -7.02 9.27
C ILE A 84 -8.89 -7.12 9.53
N THR A 85 -9.33 -8.31 9.89
CA THR A 85 -10.70 -8.57 10.35
C THR A 85 -10.72 -8.89 11.84
N ASN A 86 -11.82 -8.56 12.53
CA ASN A 86 -12.05 -8.83 13.95
C ASN A 86 -10.96 -8.30 14.89
N ASP A 87 -10.33 -7.18 14.50
CA ASP A 87 -9.25 -6.51 15.22
C ASP A 87 -8.06 -7.43 15.58
N LYS A 88 -7.91 -8.54 14.85
CA LYS A 88 -6.80 -9.49 15.02
C LYS A 88 -5.45 -8.78 14.98
N TRP A 89 -4.53 -9.24 15.81
CA TRP A 89 -3.19 -8.71 15.92
C TRP A 89 -2.16 -9.82 16.14
N PHE A 90 -0.88 -9.46 16.20
CA PHE A 90 0.18 -10.40 16.58
C PHE A 90 -0.14 -11.02 17.95
N GLY A 91 -0.14 -12.36 18.02
CA GLY A 91 -0.54 -13.08 19.23
C GLY A 91 -1.87 -13.83 19.10
N ASP A 92 -2.74 -13.38 18.19
CA ASP A 92 -4.10 -13.90 18.06
C ASP A 92 -4.18 -15.20 17.26
N ALA A 93 -5.20 -16.01 17.53
CA ALA A 93 -5.41 -17.27 16.84
C ALA A 93 -5.82 -17.05 15.38
N TYR A 94 -4.98 -17.47 14.45
CA TYR A 94 -5.33 -17.49 13.03
C TYR A 94 -6.17 -18.72 12.66
N HIS A 95 -5.77 -19.93 13.11
CA HIS A 95 -6.54 -21.18 13.02
C HIS A 95 -6.27 -22.10 14.23
N ALA A 96 -7.18 -23.03 14.51
CA ALA A 96 -7.10 -23.94 15.67
C ALA A 96 -5.83 -24.82 15.71
N THR A 97 -5.16 -25.01 14.57
CA THR A 97 -3.95 -25.84 14.44
C THR A 97 -2.65 -25.05 14.40
N ASP A 98 -2.68 -23.73 14.64
CA ASP A 98 -1.48 -22.90 14.61
C ASP A 98 -0.52 -23.27 15.74
N ARG A 99 0.73 -23.60 15.37
CA ARG A 99 1.76 -24.12 16.28
C ARG A 99 2.59 -23.02 16.93
N THR A 100 2.56 -21.79 16.41
CA THR A 100 3.33 -20.65 16.95
C THR A 100 2.50 -19.37 16.96
N LYS A 101 2.08 -18.95 18.16
CA LYS A 101 1.13 -17.87 18.39
C LYS A 101 1.67 -16.45 18.12
N THR A 102 2.97 -16.27 17.94
CA THR A 102 3.62 -14.97 18.23
C THR A 102 4.05 -14.12 17.03
N ARG A 103 3.96 -14.61 15.78
CA ARG A 103 4.68 -13.96 14.66
C ARG A 103 3.90 -13.65 13.40
N ASN A 104 2.66 -14.14 13.24
CA ASN A 104 1.94 -13.98 11.99
C ASN A 104 0.83 -12.94 12.14
N LEU A 105 0.91 -11.89 11.33
CA LEU A 105 -0.19 -10.97 11.06
C LEU A 105 -0.52 -11.08 9.56
N PRO A 106 -1.42 -12.00 9.18
CA PRO A 106 -1.76 -12.21 7.79
C PRO A 106 -2.54 -11.03 7.22
N ASP A 107 -2.37 -10.78 5.93
CA ASP A 107 -3.19 -9.86 5.16
C ASP A 107 -4.49 -10.57 4.76
N GLU A 108 -5.61 -10.17 5.35
CA GLU A 108 -6.94 -10.74 5.12
C GLU A 108 -7.71 -10.00 4.00
N GLY A 109 -7.00 -9.19 3.23
CA GLY A 109 -7.53 -8.36 2.16
C GLY A 109 -7.12 -8.87 0.79
N ASP A 110 -7.91 -8.47 -0.20
CA ASP A 110 -7.38 -8.35 -1.55
C ASP A 110 -6.95 -6.91 -1.80
N PHE A 111 -6.01 -6.76 -2.72
CA PHE A 111 -5.33 -5.50 -2.93
C PHE A 111 -5.19 -5.22 -4.43
N PHE A 112 -5.21 -3.94 -4.79
CA PHE A 112 -4.71 -3.43 -6.05
C PHE A 112 -3.87 -2.17 -5.83
N SER A 113 -2.85 -1.95 -6.66
CA SER A 113 -2.09 -0.69 -6.64
C SER A 113 -1.50 -0.26 -7.97
N VAL A 114 -1.14 1.01 -8.02
CA VAL A 114 -0.23 1.60 -9.00
C VAL A 114 0.82 2.42 -8.26
N GLN A 115 2.07 2.34 -8.73
CA GLN A 115 3.19 3.11 -8.18
C GLN A 115 4.00 3.73 -9.31
N GLN A 116 4.38 4.99 -9.12
CA GLN A 116 5.41 5.67 -9.90
C GLN A 116 6.34 6.38 -8.93
N GLN A 117 7.61 6.00 -9.00
CA GLN A 117 8.68 6.43 -8.10
C GLN A 117 8.24 6.29 -6.64
N ASN A 118 8.22 7.41 -5.93
CA ASN A 118 7.93 7.52 -4.52
C ASN A 118 6.43 7.67 -4.21
N ARG A 119 5.55 7.62 -5.21
CA ARG A 119 4.10 7.82 -5.10
C ARG A 119 3.34 6.53 -5.43
N ALA A 120 2.32 6.20 -4.64
CA ALA A 120 1.46 5.05 -4.88
C ALA A 120 -0.01 5.34 -4.57
N LEU A 121 -0.91 4.77 -5.36
CA LEU A 121 -2.33 4.63 -5.04
C LEU A 121 -2.59 3.17 -4.72
N CYS A 122 -3.17 2.94 -3.55
CA CYS A 122 -3.33 1.61 -2.96
C CYS A 122 -4.77 1.40 -2.54
N ILE A 123 -5.36 0.27 -2.95
CA ILE A 123 -6.77 -0.03 -2.72
C ILE A 123 -6.89 -1.43 -2.11
N TYR A 124 -7.36 -1.48 -0.88
CA TYR A 124 -7.76 -2.71 -0.22
C TYR A 124 -9.25 -2.96 -0.38
N GLY A 125 -9.63 -4.24 -0.47
CA GLY A 125 -11.00 -4.70 -0.19
C GLY A 125 -10.95 -6.00 0.61
N SER A 126 -11.97 -6.32 1.39
CA SER A 126 -11.95 -7.52 2.24
C SER A 126 -11.99 -8.82 1.43
N GLN A 127 -11.13 -9.80 1.69
CA GLN A 127 -11.10 -11.04 0.88
C GLN A 127 -12.32 -11.94 1.17
N ASN A 128 -12.57 -12.22 2.46
CA ASN A 128 -13.62 -13.16 2.89
C ASN A 128 -14.47 -12.63 4.05
N PHE A 129 -14.51 -11.31 4.28
CA PHE A 129 -15.26 -10.74 5.40
C PHE A 129 -16.76 -10.75 5.12
N ARG A 130 -17.48 -11.69 5.75
CA ARG A 130 -18.95 -11.82 5.66
C ARG A 130 -19.62 -11.80 7.03
N HIS A 131 -18.81 -11.90 8.08
CA HIS A 131 -19.24 -11.95 9.47
C HIS A 131 -18.09 -11.49 10.37
N GLY A 132 -18.41 -10.67 11.36
CA GLY A 132 -17.42 -10.24 12.34
C GLY A 132 -17.78 -8.94 13.05
N SER A 133 -16.85 -8.46 13.88
CA SER A 133 -16.97 -7.25 14.68
C SER A 133 -16.18 -6.06 14.11
N SER A 134 -15.18 -6.32 13.25
CA SER A 134 -14.48 -5.25 12.54
C SER A 134 -13.80 -5.70 11.25
N ALA A 135 -13.58 -4.74 10.36
CA ALA A 135 -12.83 -4.90 9.12
C ALA A 135 -12.15 -3.56 8.79
N LYS A 136 -10.83 -3.60 8.58
CA LYS A 136 -10.01 -2.38 8.44
C LYS A 136 -8.75 -2.63 7.61
N ALA A 137 -8.28 -1.59 6.94
CA ALA A 137 -6.91 -1.53 6.45
C ALA A 137 -6.04 -0.83 7.49
N VAL A 138 -4.81 -1.30 7.65
CA VAL A 138 -3.82 -0.69 8.54
C VAL A 138 -2.51 -0.43 7.83
N LEU A 139 -1.88 0.68 8.20
CA LEU A 139 -0.49 0.99 7.88
C LEU A 139 0.30 0.99 9.18
N ILE A 140 1.37 0.21 9.22
CA ILE A 140 2.11 -0.11 10.45
C ILE A 140 3.53 0.38 10.29
N TRP A 141 3.93 1.36 11.10
CA TRP A 141 5.32 1.76 11.26
C TRP A 141 5.90 1.08 12.49
N THR A 142 6.96 0.30 12.27
CA THR A 142 7.59 -0.46 13.35
C THR A 142 8.28 0.46 14.35
N VAL A 143 8.12 0.16 15.65
CA VAL A 143 8.76 0.86 16.77
C VAL A 143 8.33 2.32 16.84
N ARG A 144 7.17 2.58 17.45
CA ARG A 144 6.60 3.91 17.73
C ARG A 144 7.60 4.83 18.42
N ALA A 145 8.39 4.30 19.36
CA ALA A 145 9.39 5.08 20.09
C ALA A 145 10.50 5.68 19.18
N ALA A 146 10.66 5.16 17.96
CA ALA A 146 11.61 5.66 16.96
C ALA A 146 10.95 6.56 15.89
N ILE A 147 9.71 6.98 16.12
CA ILE A 147 9.02 7.97 15.27
C ILE A 147 9.30 9.37 15.82
N ASP A 148 9.86 10.23 14.97
CA ASP A 148 10.35 11.56 15.34
C ASP A 148 9.23 12.61 15.38
N GLY A 149 8.19 12.40 14.57
CA GLY A 149 7.08 13.33 14.49
C GLY A 149 5.92 12.76 13.69
N ILE A 150 4.72 13.25 13.99
CA ILE A 150 3.47 12.90 13.33
C ILE A 150 2.71 14.20 13.09
N TRP A 151 2.17 14.38 11.89
CA TRP A 151 1.29 15.50 11.54
C TRP A 151 0.01 14.97 10.93
N VAL A 152 -1.11 15.63 11.22
CA VAL A 152 -2.42 15.40 10.59
C VAL A 152 -2.92 16.75 10.10
N GLY A 153 -3.10 16.88 8.78
CA GLY A 153 -3.50 18.15 8.18
C GLY A 153 -2.52 19.29 8.46
N GLY A 154 -1.22 18.99 8.48
CA GLY A 154 -0.15 19.93 8.82
C GLY A 154 -0.03 20.25 10.31
N GLN A 155 -0.94 19.77 11.17
CA GLN A 155 -0.86 19.99 12.61
C GLN A 155 -0.13 18.85 13.31
N GLN A 156 0.85 19.17 14.15
CA GLN A 156 1.62 18.16 14.87
C GLN A 156 0.75 17.44 15.90
N VAL A 157 0.84 16.11 15.92
CA VAL A 157 0.11 15.24 16.86
C VAL A 157 0.93 15.08 18.13
N ALA A 158 0.37 15.51 19.26
CA ALA A 158 1.03 15.42 20.57
C ALA A 158 0.79 14.07 21.27
N THR A 159 -0.39 13.46 21.09
CA THR A 159 -0.80 12.26 21.83
C THR A 159 -1.53 11.26 20.94
N LEU A 160 -1.45 9.98 21.31
CA LEU A 160 -2.20 8.87 20.71
C LEU A 160 -3.18 8.29 21.76
N PRO A 161 -4.37 7.79 21.35
CA PRO A 161 -4.87 7.75 19.98
C PRO A 161 -5.25 9.14 19.44
N CYS A 162 -5.12 9.33 18.13
CA CYS A 162 -5.47 10.56 17.44
C CYS A 162 -6.46 10.26 16.31
N GLN A 163 -7.62 10.89 16.31
CA GLN A 163 -8.58 10.78 15.21
C GLN A 163 -8.09 11.61 14.02
N VAL A 164 -8.18 11.01 12.82
CA VAL A 164 -7.84 11.67 11.57
C VAL A 164 -9.14 12.08 10.89
N PRO A 165 -9.40 13.38 10.70
CA PRO A 165 -10.56 13.82 9.95
C PRO A 165 -10.50 13.32 8.50
N PRO A 166 -11.66 12.99 7.87
CA PRO A 166 -11.69 12.55 6.47
C PRO A 166 -10.97 13.53 5.53
N GLY A 167 -10.20 12.97 4.59
CA GLY A 167 -9.45 13.73 3.58
C GLY A 167 -8.16 14.40 4.07
N GLN A 168 -7.86 14.35 5.38
CA GLN A 168 -6.61 14.91 5.92
C GLN A 168 -5.42 14.00 5.61
N THR A 169 -4.33 14.62 5.19
CA THR A 169 -3.04 13.94 5.00
C THR A 169 -2.36 13.74 6.34
N ILE A 170 -1.93 12.50 6.59
CA ILE A 170 -1.07 12.13 7.71
C ILE A 170 0.37 12.16 7.22
N VAL A 171 1.29 12.77 7.96
CA VAL A 171 2.73 12.66 7.72
C VAL A 171 3.40 12.04 8.94
N VAL A 172 4.25 11.05 8.72
CA VAL A 172 5.09 10.42 9.73
C VAL A 172 6.55 10.68 9.38
N ALA A 173 7.31 11.24 10.32
CA ALA A 173 8.75 11.38 10.22
C ALA A 173 9.45 10.28 11.00
N SER A 174 10.40 9.59 10.37
CA SER A 174 11.24 8.63 11.08
C SER A 174 12.58 8.48 10.38
N GLY A 175 13.66 8.82 11.09
CA GLY A 175 15.00 8.81 10.51
C GLY A 175 15.12 9.79 9.36
N ASP A 176 15.59 9.31 8.20
CA ASP A 176 15.85 10.13 7.03
C ASP A 176 14.66 10.25 6.06
N ALA A 177 13.47 9.77 6.45
CA ALA A 177 12.29 9.77 5.58
C ALA A 177 11.09 10.49 6.19
N TYR A 178 10.35 11.19 5.33
CA TYR A 178 8.95 11.53 5.55
C TYR A 178 8.05 10.56 4.78
N MET A 179 6.96 10.11 5.41
CA MET A 179 5.95 9.24 4.80
C MET A 179 4.58 9.87 4.96
N ALA A 180 3.96 10.24 3.84
CA ALA A 180 2.63 10.83 3.79
C ALA A 180 1.60 9.81 3.35
N VAL A 181 0.47 9.77 4.05
CA VAL A 181 -0.68 8.94 3.73
C VAL A 181 -1.90 9.83 3.66
N ARG A 182 -2.61 9.82 2.53
CA ARG A 182 -3.89 10.51 2.40
C ARG A 182 -5.00 9.47 2.21
N PRO A 183 -5.83 9.21 3.23
CA PRO A 183 -7.02 8.37 3.09
C PRO A 183 -7.96 8.96 2.04
N LEU A 184 -8.48 8.09 1.17
CA LEU A 184 -9.37 8.44 0.07
C LEU A 184 -10.75 7.78 0.31
N GLN A 185 -11.36 7.17 -0.72
CA GLN A 185 -12.59 6.40 -0.54
C GLN A 185 -12.49 5.32 0.54
N ILE A 186 -13.40 5.38 1.51
CA ILE A 186 -13.69 4.30 2.45
C ILE A 186 -15.16 3.92 2.30
N THR A 187 -15.46 2.66 1.99
CA THR A 187 -16.83 2.16 1.96
C THR A 187 -17.26 1.80 3.39
N ALA A 188 -18.18 2.56 3.96
CA ALA A 188 -18.69 2.27 5.29
C ALA A 188 -19.69 1.10 5.28
N LEU A 189 -19.44 0.08 6.09
CA LEU A 189 -20.32 -1.08 6.32
C LEU A 189 -21.14 -0.96 7.62
N GLY A 190 -20.95 0.13 8.36
CA GLY A 190 -21.62 0.43 9.61
C GLY A 190 -21.56 1.93 9.92
N LYS A 191 -22.12 2.31 11.08
CA LYS A 191 -22.17 3.72 11.51
C LYS A 191 -20.84 4.24 12.06
N ASN A 192 -19.95 3.34 12.48
CA ASN A 192 -18.68 3.68 13.09
C ASN A 192 -17.53 3.16 12.23
N THR A 193 -16.88 4.08 11.53
CA THR A 193 -15.78 3.83 10.58
C THR A 193 -14.68 4.86 10.79
N PRO A 194 -14.00 4.85 11.95
CA PRO A 194 -12.99 5.85 12.25
C PRO A 194 -11.77 5.70 11.35
N ILE A 195 -11.07 6.81 11.16
CA ILE A 195 -9.68 6.84 10.73
C ILE A 195 -8.88 7.33 11.93
N GLN A 196 -7.92 6.55 12.40
CA GLN A 196 -7.22 6.90 13.63
C GLN A 196 -5.78 6.40 13.65
N LEU A 197 -4.92 7.18 14.29
CA LEU A 197 -3.56 6.78 14.66
C LEU A 197 -3.59 6.26 16.09
N VAL A 198 -3.03 5.07 16.30
CA VAL A 198 -2.94 4.42 17.60
C VAL A 198 -1.54 3.84 17.80
N GLU A 199 -1.18 3.61 19.05
CA GLU A 199 -0.05 2.73 19.37
C GLU A 199 -0.58 1.33 19.66
N ARG A 200 -0.03 0.30 18.99
CA ARG A 200 -0.33 -1.10 19.27
C ARG A 200 0.96 -1.88 19.45
N ASN A 201 1.15 -2.49 20.62
CA ASN A 201 2.31 -3.32 20.96
C ASN A 201 3.66 -2.65 20.62
N GLY A 202 3.77 -1.34 20.83
CA GLY A 202 4.98 -0.58 20.56
C GLY A 202 5.17 -0.16 19.10
N ASP A 203 4.21 -0.42 18.20
CA ASP A 203 4.19 0.08 16.82
C ASP A 203 3.19 1.23 16.65
N LEU A 204 3.47 2.15 15.71
CA LEU A 204 2.50 3.16 15.29
C LEU A 204 1.61 2.56 14.21
N VAL A 205 0.29 2.69 14.36
CA VAL A 205 -0.68 2.12 13.44
C VAL A 205 -1.68 3.18 13.00
N LEU A 206 -1.78 3.42 11.69
CA LEU A 206 -2.94 4.09 11.10
C LEU A 206 -4.00 3.04 10.79
N GLU A 207 -5.18 3.19 11.39
CA GLU A 207 -6.33 2.32 11.19
C GLU A 207 -7.39 3.05 10.37
N MET A 208 -7.85 2.42 9.29
CA MET A 208 -8.96 2.89 8.46
C MET A 208 -10.03 1.80 8.45
N TYR A 209 -11.20 2.07 9.02
CA TYR A 209 -12.23 1.04 9.21
C TYR A 209 -13.26 1.05 8.08
N ASN A 210 -13.55 -0.12 7.49
CA ASN A 210 -14.82 -0.35 6.80
C ASN A 210 -15.94 -0.63 7.80
N TYR A 211 -15.63 -1.31 8.92
CA TYR A 211 -16.60 -1.65 9.95
C TYR A 211 -15.96 -1.71 11.33
N GLN A 212 -16.61 -1.11 12.33
CA GLN A 212 -16.35 -1.38 13.74
C GLN A 212 -17.69 -1.41 14.49
N GLY A 213 -18.00 -2.50 15.17
CA GLY A 213 -19.23 -2.60 15.94
C GLY A 213 -19.51 -4.00 16.50
N PRO A 214 -20.75 -4.25 16.96
CA PRO A 214 -21.18 -5.58 17.37
C PRO A 214 -20.98 -6.61 16.27
N GLU A 215 -20.74 -7.85 16.65
CA GLU A 215 -20.63 -8.94 15.68
C GLU A 215 -21.93 -9.08 14.88
N LYS A 216 -21.84 -9.04 13.54
CA LYS A 216 -23.00 -9.23 12.65
C LYS A 216 -22.62 -9.92 11.36
N ARG A 217 -23.63 -10.32 10.57
CA ARG A 217 -23.46 -10.88 9.22
C ARG A 217 -23.79 -9.81 8.18
N PHE A 218 -23.03 -9.79 7.08
CA PHE A 218 -23.17 -8.84 5.98
C PHE A 218 -23.65 -9.58 4.73
N TRP A 219 -24.97 -9.61 4.52
CA TRP A 219 -25.57 -10.31 3.38
C TRP A 219 -25.23 -9.62 2.06
N GLU A 220 -25.01 -8.30 2.11
CA GLU A 220 -24.58 -7.44 1.01
C GLU A 220 -23.15 -7.71 0.52
N LEU A 221 -22.36 -8.51 1.26
CA LEU A 221 -21.00 -8.92 0.88
C LEU A 221 -20.94 -10.35 0.31
N ASN A 222 -22.10 -11.01 0.21
CA ASN A 222 -22.17 -12.41 -0.17
C ASN A 222 -22.16 -12.54 -1.70
N TRP A 223 -20.98 -12.67 -2.31
CA TRP A 223 -20.84 -13.02 -3.74
C TRP A 223 -20.88 -14.55 -3.94
N PRO A 224 -21.60 -15.06 -4.96
CA PRO A 224 -22.63 -14.39 -5.75
C PRO A 224 -23.95 -14.32 -4.97
N GLY A 225 -24.59 -13.14 -4.89
CA GLY A 225 -25.81 -12.97 -4.09
C GLY A 225 -26.63 -11.76 -4.51
N ALA A 226 -27.95 -11.85 -4.30
CA ALA A 226 -28.92 -10.85 -4.77
C ALA A 226 -28.74 -9.46 -4.12
N PHE A 227 -28.05 -9.37 -2.98
CA PHE A 227 -27.77 -8.13 -2.28
C PHE A 227 -26.35 -7.61 -2.49
N TYR A 228 -25.55 -8.30 -3.31
CA TYR A 228 -24.16 -7.90 -3.53
C TYR A 228 -24.07 -6.60 -4.34
N GLN A 229 -23.31 -5.64 -3.81
CA GLN A 229 -23.16 -4.29 -4.39
C GLN A 229 -21.70 -3.96 -4.78
N GLY A 230 -20.88 -4.98 -4.96
CA GLY A 230 -19.44 -4.82 -5.14
C GLY A 230 -18.69 -4.78 -3.82
N LYS A 231 -17.38 -5.01 -3.90
CA LYS A 231 -16.50 -5.11 -2.74
C LYS A 231 -16.38 -3.76 -2.01
N PRO A 232 -16.51 -3.71 -0.67
CA PRO A 232 -16.19 -2.52 0.09
C PRO A 232 -14.69 -2.27 0.02
N ILE A 233 -14.32 -1.01 -0.22
CA ILE A 233 -12.92 -0.62 -0.39
C ILE A 233 -12.43 0.32 0.70
N ILE A 234 -11.11 0.32 0.89
CA ILE A 234 -10.34 1.39 1.53
C ILE A 234 -9.23 1.75 0.55
N SER A 235 -9.26 2.99 0.07
CA SER A 235 -8.25 3.54 -0.82
C SER A 235 -7.40 4.56 -0.07
N TYR A 236 -6.11 4.61 -0.37
CA TYR A 236 -5.21 5.65 0.13
C TYR A 236 -4.14 5.99 -0.91
N TYR A 237 -3.70 7.24 -0.87
CA TYR A 237 -2.48 7.70 -1.51
C TYR A 237 -1.32 7.60 -0.52
N LEU A 238 -0.16 7.13 -0.98
CA LEU A 238 1.08 7.04 -0.21
C LEU A 238 2.19 7.77 -0.97
N GLU A 239 2.92 8.64 -0.28
CA GLU A 239 4.13 9.28 -0.80
C GLU A 239 5.25 9.22 0.24
N ILE A 240 6.46 8.90 -0.19
CA ILE A 240 7.65 8.93 0.67
C ILE A 240 8.62 9.96 0.12
N ALA A 241 9.30 10.71 0.97
CA ALA A 241 10.30 11.67 0.56
C ALA A 241 11.53 11.62 1.44
N GLU A 242 12.65 12.09 0.89
CA GLU A 242 13.83 12.40 1.67
C GLU A 242 13.46 13.47 2.70
N ARG A 243 13.87 13.26 3.95
CA ARG A 243 13.59 14.24 5.01
C ARG A 243 14.25 15.58 4.74
N SER A 244 15.41 15.58 4.08
CA SER A 244 16.15 16.79 3.71
C SER A 244 15.43 17.67 2.69
N ASP A 245 14.46 17.13 1.95
CA ASP A 245 13.78 17.87 0.87
C ASP A 245 12.70 18.81 1.42
N PHE A 246 12.34 18.69 2.70
CA PHE A 246 11.27 19.46 3.35
C PHE A 246 11.73 20.04 4.67
N ALA A 247 11.28 21.26 4.98
CA ALA A 247 11.62 21.93 6.23
C ALA A 247 11.09 21.19 7.46
N ASP A 248 9.87 20.67 7.37
CA ASP A 248 9.24 19.82 8.37
C ASP A 248 8.13 18.94 7.76
N GLY A 249 7.43 18.18 8.61
CA GLY A 249 6.32 17.34 8.15
C GLY A 249 5.08 18.11 7.70
N ALA A 250 4.92 19.37 8.13
CA ALA A 250 3.82 20.23 7.67
C ALA A 250 4.07 20.71 6.24
N ALA A 251 5.31 21.10 5.92
CA ALA A 251 5.71 21.45 4.55
C ALA A 251 5.54 20.28 3.58
N PHE A 252 5.87 19.06 4.01
CA PHE A 252 5.61 17.87 3.18
C PHE A 252 4.11 17.58 3.04
N CYS A 253 3.33 17.78 4.10
CA CYS A 253 1.86 17.68 4.04
C CYS A 253 1.28 18.66 3.01
N ASP A 254 1.75 19.91 2.98
CA ASP A 254 1.32 20.92 2.02
C ASP A 254 1.71 20.53 0.58
N ALA A 255 2.90 20.00 0.37
CA ALA A 255 3.33 19.48 -0.93
C ALA A 255 2.39 18.37 -1.44
N VAL A 256 2.04 17.40 -0.59
CA VAL A 256 1.06 16.35 -0.95
C VAL A 256 -0.31 16.94 -1.24
N ASN A 257 -0.77 17.90 -0.44
CA ASN A 257 -2.08 18.53 -0.61
C ASN A 257 -2.17 19.45 -1.83
N SER A 258 -1.04 19.95 -2.34
CA SER A 258 -1.00 20.77 -3.56
C SER A 258 -1.33 20.00 -4.85
N GLY A 259 -1.26 18.67 -4.81
CA GLY A 259 -1.66 17.82 -5.93
C GLY A 259 -3.17 17.76 -6.13
N THR A 260 -3.57 17.58 -7.38
CA THR A 260 -4.97 17.36 -7.76
C THR A 260 -5.31 15.88 -7.61
N LEU A 261 -6.29 15.58 -6.77
CA LEU A 261 -6.85 14.25 -6.61
C LEU A 261 -8.22 14.19 -7.29
N VAL A 262 -8.41 13.25 -8.21
CA VAL A 262 -9.70 12.99 -8.85
C VAL A 262 -10.15 11.60 -8.47
N GLU A 263 -11.36 11.49 -7.92
CA GLU A 263 -11.94 10.23 -7.47
C GLU A 263 -13.36 10.10 -8.02
N HIS A 264 -13.69 8.92 -8.51
CA HIS A 264 -15.02 8.55 -8.94
C HIS A 264 -15.37 7.13 -8.51
N LEU A 265 -16.48 6.98 -7.77
CA LEU A 265 -17.05 5.70 -7.40
C LEU A 265 -18.47 5.60 -7.96
N ASP A 266 -18.71 4.59 -8.79
CA ASP A 266 -20.04 4.31 -9.31
C ASP A 266 -21.03 3.99 -8.18
N VAL A 267 -22.27 4.47 -8.37
CA VAL A 267 -23.38 4.25 -7.44
C VAL A 267 -23.59 2.73 -7.23
N PRO A 268 -23.79 2.28 -5.98
CA PRO A 268 -24.04 0.87 -5.72
C PRO A 268 -25.35 0.42 -6.38
N TYR A 269 -25.34 -0.78 -6.96
CA TYR A 269 -26.52 -1.47 -7.47
C TYR A 269 -26.43 -2.95 -7.11
N THR A 270 -27.55 -3.65 -7.16
CA THR A 270 -27.62 -5.09 -6.85
C THR A 270 -27.63 -5.94 -8.11
N TYR A 271 -27.15 -7.19 -8.00
CA TYR A 271 -27.34 -8.23 -9.02
C TYR A 271 -28.84 -8.37 -9.40
N PRO A 272 -29.24 -8.61 -10.68
CA PRO A 272 -28.50 -9.20 -11.80
C PRO A 272 -28.39 -8.26 -13.02
N ALA A 273 -27.19 -7.89 -13.43
CA ALA A 273 -26.92 -7.41 -14.79
C ALA A 273 -25.41 -7.38 -15.01
N ALA A 274 -24.96 -7.58 -16.24
CA ALA A 274 -23.55 -7.66 -16.66
C ALA A 274 -22.77 -6.34 -16.53
N GLY A 275 -23.03 -5.54 -15.50
CA GLY A 275 -22.39 -4.26 -15.25
C GLY A 275 -21.09 -4.38 -14.47
N GLU A 276 -20.30 -3.32 -14.54
CA GLU A 276 -19.18 -3.06 -13.64
C GLU A 276 -19.63 -2.03 -12.62
N ARG A 277 -19.02 -2.03 -11.43
CA ARG A 277 -19.11 -0.91 -10.50
C ARG A 277 -17.71 -0.37 -10.34
N ARG A 278 -17.40 0.71 -11.05
CA ARG A 278 -16.02 1.16 -11.18
C ARG A 278 -15.64 2.10 -10.05
N TYR A 279 -14.42 1.92 -9.57
CA TYR A 279 -13.72 2.89 -8.75
C TYR A 279 -12.49 3.36 -9.53
N VAL A 280 -12.47 4.65 -9.84
CA VAL A 280 -11.42 5.32 -10.61
C VAL A 280 -10.81 6.39 -9.73
N VAL A 281 -9.51 6.37 -9.58
CA VAL A 281 -8.80 7.39 -8.79
C VAL A 281 -7.48 7.75 -9.46
N SER A 282 -7.17 9.04 -9.49
CA SER A 282 -5.88 9.56 -9.92
C SER A 282 -5.38 10.67 -9.01
N TYR A 283 -4.06 10.78 -8.95
CA TYR A 283 -3.35 11.87 -8.30
C TYR A 283 -2.35 12.47 -9.28
N GLN A 284 -2.39 13.79 -9.42
CA GLN A 284 -1.48 14.55 -10.28
C GLN A 284 -0.84 15.68 -9.49
N ARG A 285 0.49 15.78 -9.55
CA ARG A 285 1.26 16.93 -9.06
C ARG A 285 2.46 17.11 -9.97
N GLU A 286 2.62 18.33 -10.48
CA GLU A 286 3.63 18.69 -11.50
C GLU A 286 3.42 17.89 -12.80
N ASP A 287 4.49 17.34 -13.36
CA ASP A 287 4.52 16.51 -14.57
C ASP A 287 4.26 15.01 -14.28
N GLN A 288 3.95 14.67 -13.03
CA GLN A 288 3.68 13.31 -12.61
C GLN A 288 2.20 13.08 -12.34
N GLU A 289 1.70 11.95 -12.84
CA GLU A 289 0.36 11.45 -12.61
C GLU A 289 0.45 9.96 -12.32
N ILE A 290 -0.34 9.46 -11.38
CA ILE A 290 -0.66 8.04 -11.24
C ILE A 290 -2.16 7.86 -11.17
N GLY A 291 -2.67 6.79 -11.76
CA GLY A 291 -4.08 6.45 -11.62
C GLY A 291 -4.39 4.98 -11.83
N ILE A 292 -5.53 4.58 -11.28
CA ILE A 292 -6.01 3.20 -11.25
C ILE A 292 -7.52 3.14 -11.39
N ASP A 293 -7.99 2.09 -12.04
CA ASP A 293 -9.39 1.80 -12.35
C ASP A 293 -9.67 0.33 -12.05
N ILE A 294 -10.64 0.09 -11.16
CA ILE A 294 -11.01 -1.26 -10.71
C ILE A 294 -12.51 -1.47 -10.82
N ASP A 295 -12.93 -2.66 -11.22
CA ASP A 295 -14.30 -3.12 -11.08
C ASP A 295 -14.48 -3.78 -9.71
N LEU A 296 -15.35 -3.19 -8.89
CA LEU A 296 -15.68 -3.68 -7.57
C LEU A 296 -16.62 -4.88 -7.59
N MET A 297 -17.35 -5.12 -8.70
CA MET A 297 -18.28 -6.26 -8.80
C MET A 297 -17.51 -7.58 -8.94
N GLN A 298 -16.53 -7.62 -9.84
CA GLN A 298 -15.72 -8.82 -10.06
C GLN A 298 -14.38 -8.77 -9.33
N TRP A 299 -14.07 -7.65 -8.66
CA TRP A 299 -12.75 -7.37 -8.10
C TRP A 299 -11.65 -7.53 -9.16
N GLN A 300 -11.76 -6.75 -10.23
CA GLN A 300 -10.88 -6.83 -11.39
C GLN A 300 -10.14 -5.51 -11.60
N LEU A 301 -8.83 -5.59 -11.79
CA LEU A 301 -8.03 -4.45 -12.26
C LEU A 301 -8.35 -4.18 -13.74
N LYS A 302 -8.88 -2.99 -14.04
CA LYS A 302 -9.24 -2.59 -15.40
C LYS A 302 -8.10 -1.84 -16.07
N ARG A 303 -7.50 -0.88 -15.36
CA ARG A 303 -6.47 0.01 -15.91
C ARG A 303 -5.54 0.52 -14.81
N ARG A 304 -4.29 0.77 -15.17
CA ARG A 304 -3.33 1.58 -14.42
C ARG A 304 -2.61 2.48 -15.40
N TRP A 305 -2.32 3.71 -15.01
CA TRP A 305 -1.62 4.65 -15.87
C TRP A 305 -0.70 5.58 -15.09
N THR A 306 0.18 6.22 -15.84
CA THR A 306 1.00 7.34 -15.42
C THR A 306 0.85 8.50 -16.41
N ALA A 307 1.55 9.61 -16.18
CA ALA A 307 1.66 10.68 -17.18
C ALA A 307 2.19 10.19 -18.54
N ALA A 308 2.94 9.08 -18.59
CA ALA A 308 3.43 8.46 -19.83
C ALA A 308 2.37 7.60 -20.55
N GLY A 309 1.18 7.44 -19.98
CA GLY A 309 0.10 6.59 -20.49
C GLY A 309 -0.08 5.29 -19.70
N ASP A 310 -0.72 4.32 -20.34
CA ASP A 310 -1.11 3.06 -19.71
C ASP A 310 0.08 2.18 -19.36
N LEU A 311 0.05 1.62 -18.14
CA LEU A 311 1.07 0.69 -17.69
C LEU A 311 0.76 -0.72 -18.18
N GLY A 312 1.69 -1.28 -18.96
CA GLY A 312 1.68 -2.68 -19.38
C GLY A 312 2.25 -3.64 -18.33
N TRP A 313 2.80 -4.76 -18.82
CA TRP A 313 3.38 -5.84 -18.01
C TRP A 313 4.87 -6.05 -18.37
N PRO A 314 5.79 -5.21 -17.85
CA PRO A 314 7.23 -5.39 -18.06
C PRO A 314 7.77 -6.58 -17.25
N THR A 315 8.84 -7.26 -17.63
CA THR A 315 9.67 -7.15 -18.84
C THR A 315 9.10 -7.89 -20.04
N LEU A 316 7.85 -8.38 -19.97
CA LEU A 316 7.25 -9.18 -21.05
C LEU A 316 6.90 -8.37 -22.32
N ALA A 317 7.20 -7.07 -22.31
CA ALA A 317 7.00 -6.13 -23.42
C ALA A 317 8.30 -5.41 -23.83
N THR A 318 9.47 -5.80 -23.31
CA THR A 318 10.75 -5.24 -23.81
C THR A 318 11.21 -6.00 -25.06
N ASP A 319 11.86 -5.28 -25.99
CA ASP A 319 12.38 -5.81 -27.25
C ASP A 319 13.30 -7.04 -27.09
N PHE A 320 13.85 -7.24 -25.87
CA PHE A 320 14.67 -8.38 -25.53
C PHE A 320 13.91 -9.72 -25.52
N VAL A 321 12.61 -9.71 -25.21
CA VAL A 321 11.77 -10.94 -25.19
C VAL A 321 11.18 -11.23 -26.57
N ALA A 322 10.91 -10.20 -27.38
CA ALA A 322 10.42 -10.38 -28.75
C ALA A 322 11.44 -11.11 -29.65
N ALA A 323 12.73 -10.97 -29.38
CA ALA A 323 13.81 -11.65 -30.09
C ALA A 323 13.93 -13.16 -29.78
N LEU A 324 13.37 -13.64 -28.67
CA LEU A 324 13.41 -15.07 -28.29
C LEU A 324 12.16 -15.84 -28.72
N ALA A 325 11.11 -15.16 -29.19
CA ALA A 325 9.89 -15.78 -29.71
C ALA A 325 9.98 -16.19 -31.19
N TYR A 326 11.13 -15.98 -31.84
CA TYR A 326 11.42 -16.43 -33.20
C TYR A 326 12.81 -17.07 -33.27
N VAL A 327 12.92 -18.29 -32.76
CA VAL A 327 13.89 -19.26 -33.24
C VAL A 327 13.11 -20.55 -33.51
N PRO A 328 13.00 -21.00 -34.78
CA PRO A 328 12.24 -22.20 -35.14
C PRO A 328 12.78 -23.49 -34.52
#